data_AF-A0A1J8QBF3-F1
#
_entry.id   AF-A0A1J8QBF3-F1
#
_cell.length_a   1.000
_cell.length_b   1.000
_cell.length_c   1.000
_cell.angle_alpha   90.00
_cell.angle_beta   90.00
_cell.angle_gamma   90.00
#
_symmetry.space_group_name_H-M   'P 1'
#
loop_
_entity.id
_entity.type
_entity.pdbx_description
1 polymer ?
#
loop_
_entity_poly.entity_id
_entity_poly.type
_entity_poly.pdbx_seq_one_letter_code
_entity_poly.pdbx_strand_id
1 'polypeptide(L)'
;MRIDIAGDDSKDRITQMLLHEYRARKQLQHENLLPLLGLSYEFGPLPAMVSPWMQNGSLTTYLGKSFAELTIERKLQILQQAAVAISYLHSNNIVHGDLTAVRS
;
A
#
# COMPACT_ATOMS: atom_id res chain seq x y z
N MET A 1 -15.46 -16.10 11.34
CA MET A 1 -14.57 -17.15 10.77
C MET A 1 -13.20 -16.94 11.40
N ARG A 2 -12.73 -17.83 12.27
CA ARG A 2 -11.36 -17.77 12.77
C ARG A 2 -10.46 -18.38 11.71
N ILE A 3 -9.43 -17.64 11.29
CA ILE A 3 -8.33 -18.22 10.53
C ILE A 3 -7.36 -18.74 11.57
N ASP A 4 -7.40 -20.04 11.82
CA ASP A 4 -6.41 -20.71 12.67
C ASP A 4 -5.08 -20.69 11.90
N ILE A 5 -4.25 -19.69 12.18
CA ILE A 5 -2.95 -19.55 11.52
C ILE A 5 -2.06 -20.70 11.95
N ALA A 6 -1.55 -21.41 10.93
CA ALA A 6 -0.66 -22.56 10.99
C ALA A 6 0.52 -22.42 11.98
N GLY A 7 1.16 -23.55 12.27
CA GLY A 7 2.22 -23.68 13.28
C GLY A 7 3.36 -22.66 13.16
N ASP A 8 4.07 -22.46 14.27
CA ASP A 8 5.04 -21.38 14.54
C ASP A 8 5.87 -20.94 13.32
N ASP A 9 6.56 -21.89 12.67
CA ASP A 9 7.37 -21.67 11.47
C ASP A 9 6.69 -20.85 10.36
N SER A 10 5.36 -20.98 10.22
CA SER A 10 4.57 -20.24 9.23
C SER A 10 4.38 -18.78 9.62
N LYS A 11 4.15 -18.51 10.91
CA LYS A 11 4.00 -17.15 11.46
C LYS A 11 5.32 -16.39 11.39
N ASP A 12 6.43 -17.07 11.71
CA ASP A 12 7.76 -16.49 11.61
C ASP A 12 8.11 -16.10 10.17
N ARG A 13 7.85 -16.98 9.19
CA ARG A 13 8.05 -16.66 7.76
C ARG A 13 7.26 -15.44 7.32
N ILE A 14 5.96 -15.39 7.64
CA ILE A 14 5.09 -14.25 7.29
C ILE A 14 5.57 -12.98 8.00
N THR A 15 5.97 -13.08 9.26
CA THR A 15 6.54 -11.96 10.03
C THR A 15 7.83 -11.43 9.39
N GLN A 16 8.75 -12.30 8.96
CA GLN A 16 9.96 -11.85 8.26
C GLN A 16 9.65 -11.20 6.90
N MET A 17 8.65 -11.69 6.16
CA MET A 17 8.19 -11.06 4.92
C MET A 17 7.64 -9.64 5.18
N LEU A 18 6.75 -9.48 6.17
CA LEU A 18 6.19 -8.18 6.56
C LEU A 18 7.27 -7.20 7.06
N LEU A 19 8.25 -7.68 7.83
CA LEU A 19 9.38 -6.88 8.30
C LEU A 19 10.33 -6.49 7.16
N HIS A 20 10.54 -7.35 6.16
CA HIS A 20 11.31 -7.04 4.97
C HIS A 20 10.63 -5.95 4.15
N GLU A 21 9.33 -6.09 3.86
CA GLU A 21 8.54 -5.11 3.12
C GLU A 21 8.48 -3.76 3.86
N TYR A 22 8.24 -3.78 5.18
CA TYR A 22 8.28 -2.58 6.02
C TYR A 22 9.63 -1.84 5.91
N ARG A 23 10.76 -2.57 5.97
CA ARG A 23 12.11 -1.97 5.87
C ARG A 23 12.37 -1.38 4.48
N ALA A 24 11.91 -2.03 3.41
CA ALA A 24 12.01 -1.50 2.06
C ALA A 24 11.16 -0.22 1.90
N ARG A 25 9.92 -0.24 2.40
CA ARG A 25 8.96 0.87 2.22
C ARG A 25 9.20 2.06 3.15
N LYS A 26 9.70 1.86 4.37
CA LYS A 26 9.96 2.93 5.36
C LYS A 26 10.96 3.98 4.86
N GLN A 27 11.90 3.58 4.00
CA GLN A 27 12.95 4.45 3.48
C GLN A 27 12.47 5.35 2.32
N LEU A 28 11.27 5.08 1.79
CA LEU A 28 10.70 5.79 0.65
C LEU A 28 9.98 7.05 1.11
N GLN A 29 10.30 8.16 0.48
CA GLN A 29 9.71 9.47 0.75
C GLN A 29 9.41 10.16 -0.57
N HIS A 30 8.12 10.22 -0.93
CA HIS A 30 7.65 10.83 -2.16
C HIS A 30 6.20 11.32 -1.97
N GLU A 31 5.86 12.50 -2.49
CA GLU A 31 4.55 13.14 -2.27
C GLU A 31 3.36 12.30 -2.76
N ASN A 32 3.58 11.47 -3.79
CA ASN A 32 2.56 10.59 -4.36
C ASN A 32 2.64 9.14 -3.85
N LEU A 33 3.40 8.86 -2.78
CA LEU A 33 3.40 7.57 -2.08
C LEU A 33 2.78 7.72 -0.69
N LEU A 34 1.96 6.74 -0.29
CA LEU A 34 1.40 6.71 1.07
C LEU A 34 2.53 6.38 2.07
N PRO A 35 2.84 7.27 3.05
CA PRO A 35 3.94 7.04 3.98
C PRO A 35 3.60 5.95 4.99
N LEU A 36 4.64 5.25 5.44
CA LEU A 36 4.57 4.17 6.41
C LEU A 36 5.04 4.68 7.77
N LEU A 37 4.11 4.92 8.69
CA LEU A 37 4.38 5.52 10.00
C LEU A 37 5.09 4.54 10.95
N GLY A 38 4.73 3.25 10.89
CA GLY A 38 5.24 2.28 11.85
C GLY A 38 4.66 0.88 11.70
N LEU A 39 4.91 0.08 12.73
CA LEU A 39 4.32 -1.23 12.95
C LEU A 39 3.57 -1.22 14.29
N SER A 40 2.46 -1.94 14.37
CA SER A 40 1.80 -2.30 15.62
C SER A 40 1.71 -3.82 15.74
N TYR A 41 1.81 -4.34 16.97
CA TYR A 41 1.72 -5.76 17.29
C TYR A 41 0.43 -6.09 18.06
N GLU A 42 -0.48 -5.12 18.19
CA GLU A 42 -1.69 -5.22 19.03
C GLU A 42 -2.93 -5.68 18.26
N PHE A 43 -2.86 -5.71 16.92
CA PHE A 43 -4.01 -6.02 16.04
C PHE A 43 -4.14 -7.51 15.66
N GLY A 44 -3.31 -8.39 16.22
CA GLY A 44 -3.39 -9.83 15.98
C GLY A 44 -2.05 -10.55 16.13
N PRO A 45 -1.96 -11.81 15.68
CA PRO A 45 -0.76 -12.64 15.78
C PRO A 45 0.37 -12.29 14.79
N LEU A 46 0.22 -11.23 14.00
CA LEU A 46 1.18 -10.76 13.00
C LEU A 46 1.35 -9.23 13.11
N PRO A 47 2.51 -8.67 12.75
CA PRO A 47 2.71 -7.21 12.76
C PRO A 47 1.80 -6.53 11.74
N ALA A 48 1.06 -5.51 12.17
CA ALA A 48 0.26 -4.65 11.30
C ALA A 48 1.06 -3.40 10.89
N MET A 49 1.06 -3.04 9.61
CA MET A 49 1.64 -1.79 9.14
C MET A 49 0.69 -0.62 9.38
N VAL A 50 1.23 0.54 9.79
CA VAL A 50 0.46 1.74 10.12
C VAL A 50 0.77 2.85 9.10
N SER A 51 -0.27 3.45 8.53
CA SER A 51 -0.20 4.57 7.58
C SER A 51 -1.28 5.63 7.91
N PRO A 52 -1.17 6.87 7.38
CA PRO A 52 -2.23 7.86 7.55
C PRO A 52 -3.57 7.41 6.94
N TRP A 53 -4.67 7.85 7.55
CA TRP A 53 -6.00 7.57 7.02
C TRP A 53 -6.29 8.36 5.74
N MET A 54 -6.67 7.66 4.67
CA MET A 54 -7.04 8.27 3.39
C MET A 54 -8.56 8.41 3.30
N GLN A 55 -9.07 9.64 3.50
CA GLN A 55 -10.51 9.92 3.60
C GLN A 55 -11.34 9.43 2.39
N ASN A 56 -10.75 9.44 1.19
CA ASN A 56 -11.41 8.99 -0.05
C ASN A 56 -11.24 7.48 -0.33
N GLY A 57 -10.56 6.74 0.55
CA GLY A 57 -10.28 5.31 0.38
C GLY A 57 -9.27 4.99 -0.73
N SER A 58 -9.38 3.78 -1.29
CA SER A 58 -8.54 3.37 -2.43
C SER A 58 -8.93 4.09 -3.72
N LEU A 59 -8.01 4.15 -4.68
CA LEU A 59 -8.28 4.77 -5.98
C LEU A 59 -9.50 4.13 -6.67
N THR A 60 -9.68 2.81 -6.61
CA THR A 60 -10.89 2.17 -7.16
C THR A 60 -12.16 2.54 -6.42
N THR A 61 -12.12 2.67 -5.09
CA THR A 61 -13.29 3.13 -4.32
C THR A 61 -13.69 4.55 -4.71
N TYR A 62 -12.71 5.41 -4.98
CA TYR A 62 -12.92 6.78 -5.42
C TYR A 62 -13.45 6.86 -6.86
N LEU A 63 -12.78 6.21 -7.81
CA LEU A 63 -13.19 6.21 -9.22
C LEU A 63 -14.55 5.51 -9.41
N GLY A 64 -14.81 4.41 -8.72
CA GLY A 64 -16.10 3.72 -8.77
C GLY A 64 -17.29 4.57 -8.31
N LYS A 65 -17.05 5.63 -7.52
CA LYS A 65 -18.09 6.60 -7.10
C LYS A 65 -18.22 7.79 -8.05
N SER A 66 -17.10 8.36 -8.49
CA SER A 66 -17.10 9.69 -9.14
C SER A 66 -16.51 9.75 -10.55
N PHE A 67 -16.07 8.63 -11.17
CA PHE A 67 -15.36 8.68 -12.46
C PHE A 67 -16.12 9.40 -13.59
N ALA A 68 -17.46 9.33 -13.60
CA ALA A 68 -18.28 10.07 -14.58
C ALA A 68 -18.24 11.60 -14.39
N GLU A 69 -18.08 12.05 -13.14
CA GLU A 69 -18.08 13.46 -12.73
C GLU A 69 -16.69 14.11 -12.84
N LEU A 70 -15.61 13.29 -12.85
CA LEU A 70 -14.24 13.78 -12.99
C LEU A 70 -13.98 14.34 -14.40
N THR A 71 -13.45 15.56 -14.46
CA THR A 71 -12.95 16.16 -15.70
C THR A 71 -11.76 15.38 -16.26
N ILE A 72 -11.43 15.60 -17.54
CA ILE A 72 -10.31 14.93 -18.21
C ILE A 72 -8.98 15.32 -17.55
N GLU A 73 -8.83 16.60 -17.20
CA GLU A 73 -7.66 17.14 -16.51
C GLU A 73 -7.45 16.44 -15.17
N ARG A 74 -8.53 16.21 -14.40
CA ARG A 74 -8.42 15.52 -13.10
C ARG A 74 -8.05 14.04 -13.26
N LYS A 75 -8.57 13.37 -14.31
CA LYS A 75 -8.17 12.00 -14.67
C LYS A 75 -6.68 11.93 -15.06
N LEU A 76 -6.20 12.88 -15.86
CA LEU A 76 -4.79 12.97 -16.25
C LEU A 76 -3.86 13.26 -15.06
N GLN A 77 -4.26 14.12 -14.11
CA GLN A 77 -3.51 14.37 -12.88
C GLN A 77 -3.34 13.10 -12.04
N ILE A 78 -4.40 12.30 -11.88
CA ILE A 78 -4.35 11.03 -11.14
C ILE A 78 -3.37 10.05 -11.80
N LEU A 79 -3.42 9.92 -13.14
CA LEU A 79 -2.48 9.10 -13.90
C LEU A 79 -1.04 9.60 -13.78
N GLN A 80 -0.83 10.91 -13.83
CA GLN A 80 0.49 11.53 -13.65
C GLN A 80 1.06 11.25 -12.25
N GLN A 81 0.27 11.47 -11.19
CA GLN A 81 0.70 11.20 -9.81
C GLN A 81 1.09 9.73 -9.61
N ALA A 82 0.31 8.80 -10.16
CA ALA A 82 0.64 7.37 -10.12
C ALA A 82 1.93 7.06 -10.91
N ALA A 83 2.09 7.62 -12.12
CA ALA A 83 3.28 7.40 -12.95
C ALA A 83 4.57 7.94 -12.29
N VAL A 84 4.51 9.12 -11.67
CA VAL A 84 5.66 9.70 -10.95
C VAL A 84 6.00 8.86 -9.72
N ALA A 85 5.01 8.40 -8.94
CA ALA A 85 5.23 7.48 -7.83
C ALA A 85 5.91 6.17 -8.26
N ILE A 86 5.43 5.54 -9.34
CA ILE A 86 6.02 4.31 -9.90
C ILE A 86 7.45 4.57 -10.40
N SER A 87 7.70 5.70 -11.08
CA SER A 87 9.04 6.09 -11.52
C SER A 87 10.02 6.24 -10.35
N TYR A 88 9.56 6.81 -9.23
CA TYR A 88 10.36 6.91 -8.01
C TYR A 88 10.64 5.54 -7.36
N LEU A 89 9.68 4.60 -7.37
CA LEU A 89 9.92 3.24 -6.89
C LEU A 89 10.99 2.53 -7.73
N HIS A 90 10.90 2.65 -9.05
CA HIS A 90 11.89 2.07 -9.97
C HIS A 90 13.28 2.68 -9.81
N SER A 91 13.41 4.00 -9.56
CA SER A 91 14.72 4.62 -9.31
C SER A 91 15.35 4.21 -7.97
N ASN A 92 14.56 3.67 -7.04
CA ASN A 92 15.03 3.07 -5.79
C ASN A 92 15.24 1.54 -5.90
N ASN A 93 15.24 0.97 -7.12
CA ASN A 93 15.31 -0.47 -7.39
C ASN A 93 14.19 -1.30 -6.73
N ILE A 94 13.05 -0.69 -6.40
CA ILE A 94 11.89 -1.39 -5.85
C ILE A 94 10.91 -1.70 -6.97
N VAL A 95 10.86 -2.98 -7.34
CA VAL A 95 9.73 -3.53 -8.10
C VAL A 95 8.57 -3.70 -7.11
N HIS A 96 7.53 -2.87 -7.23
CA HIS A 96 6.38 -2.87 -6.31
C HIS A 96 5.67 -4.23 -6.22
N GLY A 97 5.81 -5.11 -7.23
CA GLY A 97 5.35 -6.50 -7.22
C GLY A 97 3.84 -6.71 -7.37
N ASP A 98 3.06 -5.78 -6.83
CA ASP A 98 1.59 -5.76 -6.84
C ASP A 98 1.07 -4.33 -7.07
N LEU A 99 1.23 -3.81 -8.30
CA LEU A 99 0.63 -2.54 -8.72
C LEU A 99 -0.83 -2.77 -9.11
N THR A 100 -1.69 -3.00 -8.11
CA THR A 100 -3.13 -3.19 -8.33
C THR A 100 -3.94 -2.01 -7.81
N ALA A 101 -4.99 -1.66 -8.57
CA ALA A 101 -5.97 -0.67 -8.12
C ALA A 101 -7.02 -1.27 -7.14
N VAL A 102 -7.07 -2.62 -7.02
CA VAL A 102 -8.04 -3.48 -6.30
C VAL A 102 -7.43 -4.88 -6.10
N ARG A 103 -7.75 -5.68 -5.07
CA ARG A 103 -8.89 -5.66 -4.14
C ARG A 103 -8.55 -6.45 -2.84
N SER A 104 -9.23 -6.13 -1.72
CA SER A 104 -9.67 -7.13 -0.71
C SER A 104 -11.16 -6.98 -0.38
#